data_AF-A0A2D8C4L6-F1
#
_entry.id   AF-A0A2D8C4L6-F1
#
_cell.length_a   1.000
_cell.length_b   1.000
_cell.length_c   1.000
_cell.angle_alpha   90.00
_cell.angle_beta   90.00
_cell.angle_gamma   90.00
#
_symmetry.space_group_name_H-M   'P 1'
#
loop_
_entity.id
_entity.type
_entity.pdbx_description
1 polymer ?
#
loop_
_entity_poly.entity_id
_entity_poly.type
_entity_poly.pdbx_seq_one_letter_code
_entity_poly.pdbx_strand_id
1 'polypeptide(L)'
;MTQTEIQQIIQENERRVQAMFSEYDPIMGLGSPLDRFDFFYYKEQRQPIRLPITMKQVDQVQKVLHSKFRSAEEYAQSEGIEVEFFINQINTARLDYDFEFWAFTGIRIKNKQGGNDIPFALNNGQRKLLRELMDMFDRKKPIRVILLKARQWGGSTLTQIFMLWIQARHKTNWNSLIAAHLKQAATNIRAMLKKAVNTYPYESLTIKPFEGTTNIKIIPERSNKITVGSMETPDSIRSEDLAMAHLSEVGLWKKTEGKQPKDLIQSILGTIEIKPYTMIVMESTAKGVGNFFHQSWTEAKRTGHYRPVFVAWFEIEMYRLEFESEEEKLQLIKTLSEYEQYLWKIGASLEGINWYRAKLAEYKGDMVSMASEYPSDDVEAFQSSGQRFFPVGVV
;
A
#
# COMPACT_ATOMS: atom_id res chain seq x y z
N MET A 1 6.32 29.61 -24.78
CA MET A 1 4.97 29.52 -24.21
C MET A 1 4.33 30.89 -24.16
N THR A 2 3.04 30.95 -24.46
CA THR A 2 2.21 32.15 -24.27
C THR A 2 1.89 32.35 -22.78
N GLN A 3 1.47 33.56 -22.41
CA GLN A 3 1.04 33.86 -21.04
C GLN A 3 -0.17 33.00 -20.62
N THR A 4 -1.07 32.71 -21.56
CA THR A 4 -2.24 31.84 -21.36
C THR A 4 -1.84 30.39 -21.05
N GLU A 5 -0.85 29.83 -21.75
CA GLU A 5 -0.35 28.47 -21.48
C GLU A 5 0.27 28.36 -20.08
N ILE A 6 1.04 29.37 -19.67
CA ILE A 6 1.64 29.41 -18.32
C ILE A 6 0.54 29.43 -17.25
N GLN A 7 -0.51 30.23 -17.45
CA GLN A 7 -1.62 30.30 -16.50
C GLN A 7 -2.38 28.97 -16.39
N GLN A 8 -2.57 28.26 -17.50
CA GLN A 8 -3.19 26.92 -17.50
C GLN A 8 -2.34 25.90 -16.73
N ILE A 9 -1.02 25.93 -16.90
CA ILE A 9 -0.10 25.06 -16.15
C ILE A 9 -0.20 25.33 -14.64
N ILE A 10 -0.24 26.61 -14.23
CA ILE A 10 -0.36 26.98 -12.81
C ILE A 10 -1.68 26.46 -12.22
N GLN A 11 -2.81 26.69 -12.89
CA GLN A 11 -4.13 26.23 -12.42
C GLN A 11 -4.20 24.70 -12.30
N GLU A 12 -3.68 23.98 -13.30
CA GLU A 12 -3.62 22.52 -13.24
C GLU A 12 -2.68 22.04 -12.13
N ASN A 13 -1.59 22.77 -11.86
CA ASN A 13 -0.68 22.42 -10.77
C ASN A 13 -1.35 22.56 -9.41
N GLU A 14 -2.06 23.68 -9.18
CA GLU A 14 -2.84 23.89 -7.98
C GLU A 14 -3.86 22.77 -7.77
N ARG A 15 -4.59 22.38 -8.84
CA ARG A 15 -5.53 21.26 -8.79
C ARG A 15 -4.85 19.94 -8.39
N ARG A 16 -3.67 19.65 -8.93
CA ARG A 16 -2.89 18.43 -8.60
C ARG A 16 -2.39 18.43 -7.16
N VAL A 17 -1.86 19.55 -6.69
CA VAL A 17 -1.41 19.71 -5.30
C VAL A 17 -2.59 19.58 -4.34
N GLN A 18 -3.71 20.24 -4.61
CA GLN A 18 -4.93 20.11 -3.82
C GLN A 18 -5.45 18.66 -3.78
N ALA A 19 -5.43 17.95 -4.92
CA ALA A 19 -5.82 16.54 -4.96
C ALA A 19 -4.88 15.66 -4.13
N MET A 20 -3.57 15.88 -4.23
CA MET A 20 -2.54 15.12 -3.51
C MET A 20 -2.66 15.27 -1.98
N PHE A 21 -3.00 16.47 -1.50
CA PHE A 21 -3.19 16.78 -0.07
C PHE A 21 -4.67 16.90 0.31
N SER A 22 -5.55 16.27 -0.47
CA SER A 22 -6.97 16.23 -0.15
C SER A 22 -7.20 15.56 1.21
N GLU A 23 -8.26 16.00 1.88
CA GLU A 23 -8.64 15.50 3.20
C GLU A 23 -8.75 13.98 3.21
N TYR A 24 -8.12 13.36 4.21
CA TYR A 24 -8.15 11.93 4.43
C TYR A 24 -8.41 11.64 5.90
N ASP A 25 -9.63 11.17 6.16
CA ASP A 25 -10.09 10.85 7.49
C ASP A 25 -10.66 9.42 7.49
N PRO A 26 -9.88 8.43 7.96
CA PRO A 26 -10.34 7.04 8.07
C PRO A 26 -11.49 6.84 9.07
N ILE A 27 -11.65 7.73 10.06
CA ILE A 27 -12.75 7.66 11.03
C ILE A 27 -14.06 8.01 10.33
N MET A 28 -14.05 9.11 9.56
CA MET A 28 -15.22 9.59 8.81
C MET A 28 -15.36 8.91 7.44
N GLY A 29 -14.35 8.19 6.95
CA GLY A 29 -14.32 7.59 5.61
C GLY A 29 -14.10 8.60 4.47
N LEU A 30 -13.54 9.77 4.76
CA LEU A 30 -13.24 10.81 3.78
C LEU A 30 -11.90 10.55 3.08
N GLY A 31 -11.82 10.85 1.79
CA GLY A 31 -10.59 10.65 0.98
C GLY A 31 -10.18 9.19 0.74
N SER A 32 -11.05 8.24 1.10
CA SER A 32 -10.84 6.80 0.89
C SER A 32 -10.79 6.44 -0.60
N PRO A 33 -9.96 5.46 -1.00
CA PRO A 33 -9.94 4.94 -2.37
C PRO A 33 -11.03 3.88 -2.64
N LEU A 34 -11.86 3.56 -1.65
CA LEU A 34 -12.88 2.53 -1.70
C LEU A 34 -14.26 3.13 -1.98
N ASP A 35 -15.14 2.35 -2.59
CA ASP A 35 -16.53 2.75 -2.77
C ASP A 35 -17.25 2.73 -1.41
N ARG A 36 -17.82 3.89 -1.05
CA ARG A 36 -18.47 4.12 0.24
C ARG A 36 -19.87 4.70 0.06
N PHE A 37 -20.69 4.60 1.10
CA PHE A 37 -22.00 5.23 1.16
C PHE A 37 -22.15 6.03 2.47
N ASP A 38 -22.93 7.10 2.39
CA ASP A 38 -23.21 7.97 3.53
C ASP A 38 -24.10 7.24 4.55
N PHE A 39 -23.75 7.36 5.83
CA PHE A 39 -24.46 6.80 6.97
C PHE A 39 -24.41 7.79 8.15
N PHE A 40 -25.48 7.87 8.93
CA PHE A 40 -25.57 8.78 10.07
C PHE A 40 -25.69 8.00 11.37
N TYR A 41 -24.83 8.30 12.34
CA TYR A 41 -24.98 7.76 13.69
C TYR A 41 -26.07 8.51 14.44
N TYR A 42 -26.05 9.84 14.38
CA TYR A 42 -27.00 10.70 15.11
C TYR A 42 -27.89 11.48 14.15
N LYS A 43 -29.09 11.83 14.62
CA LYS A 43 -30.09 12.58 13.84
C LYS A 43 -29.60 13.97 13.43
N GLU A 44 -28.94 14.67 14.36
CA GLU A 44 -28.47 16.05 14.18
C GLU A 44 -27.02 16.11 13.64
N GLN A 45 -26.48 14.98 13.16
CA GLN A 45 -25.12 14.89 12.64
C GLN A 45 -25.01 15.66 11.31
N ARG A 46 -24.18 16.72 11.29
CA ARG A 46 -24.05 17.64 10.15
C ARG A 46 -23.45 17.00 8.90
N GLN A 47 -22.51 16.07 9.07
CA GLN A 47 -21.83 15.39 7.98
C GLN A 47 -21.92 13.88 8.19
N PRO A 48 -22.30 13.09 7.18
CA PRO A 48 -22.35 11.64 7.32
C PRO A 48 -20.95 11.06 7.55
N ILE A 49 -20.90 9.91 8.20
CA ILE A 49 -19.76 9.02 8.04
C ILE A 49 -19.92 8.24 6.74
N ARG A 50 -18.83 7.87 6.10
CA ARG A 50 -18.81 7.10 4.87
C ARG A 50 -18.36 5.68 5.13
N LEU A 51 -19.30 4.74 5.14
CA LEU A 51 -19.02 3.32 5.36
C LEU A 51 -18.70 2.61 4.04
N PRO A 52 -17.79 1.61 4.01
CA PRO A 52 -17.58 0.78 2.82
C PRO A 52 -18.89 0.13 2.35
N ILE A 53 -19.12 0.05 1.04
CA ILE A 53 -20.36 -0.54 0.49
C ILE A 53 -20.62 -1.96 0.99
N THR A 54 -19.56 -2.74 1.26
CA THR A 54 -19.68 -4.09 1.82
C THR A 54 -20.36 -4.12 3.19
N MET A 55 -20.35 -3.02 3.95
CA MET A 55 -21.05 -2.94 5.22
C MET A 55 -22.57 -2.86 5.09
N LYS A 56 -23.13 -2.67 3.88
CA LYS A 56 -24.59 -2.78 3.66
C LYS A 56 -25.13 -4.17 3.98
N GLN A 57 -24.28 -5.18 4.12
CA GLN A 57 -24.69 -6.53 4.54
C GLN A 57 -24.63 -6.76 6.06
N VAL A 58 -24.12 -5.79 6.83
CA VAL A 58 -24.05 -5.90 8.29
C VAL A 58 -25.44 -5.69 8.87
N ASP A 59 -25.91 -6.62 9.72
CA ASP A 59 -27.26 -6.64 10.26
C ASP A 59 -27.69 -5.30 10.89
N GLN A 60 -26.83 -4.69 11.71
CA GLN A 60 -27.10 -3.40 12.35
C GLN A 60 -27.24 -2.27 11.33
N VAL A 61 -26.44 -2.29 10.26
CA VAL A 61 -26.53 -1.31 9.16
C VAL A 61 -27.82 -1.53 8.36
N GLN A 62 -28.16 -2.78 8.03
CA GLN A 62 -29.40 -3.12 7.32
C GLN A 62 -30.65 -2.70 8.08
N LYS A 63 -30.65 -2.91 9.40
CA LYS A 63 -31.73 -2.49 10.29
C LYS A 63 -32.05 -1.00 10.14
N VAL A 64 -31.03 -0.15 10.04
CA VAL A 64 -31.22 1.29 9.79
C VAL A 64 -31.64 1.54 8.34
N LEU A 65 -30.91 1.01 7.36
CA LEU A 65 -31.14 1.27 5.92
C LEU A 65 -32.51 0.81 5.40
N HIS A 66 -33.07 -0.25 5.97
CA HIS A 66 -34.39 -0.77 5.60
C HIS A 66 -35.53 -0.23 6.48
N SER A 67 -35.21 0.58 7.48
CA SER A 67 -36.21 1.26 8.29
C SER A 67 -36.64 2.58 7.67
N LYS A 68 -37.62 3.23 8.30
CA LYS A 68 -38.02 4.62 7.99
C LYS A 68 -37.07 5.67 8.59
N PHE A 69 -36.12 5.26 9.44
CA PHE A 69 -35.24 6.16 10.18
C PHE A 69 -34.02 6.55 9.36
N ARG A 70 -33.45 7.72 9.63
CA ARG A 70 -32.33 8.27 8.87
C ARG A 70 -30.99 8.12 9.59
N SER A 71 -31.01 7.77 10.88
CA SER A 71 -29.81 7.54 11.68
C SER A 71 -29.92 6.30 12.58
N ALA A 72 -28.76 5.84 13.05
CA ALA A 72 -28.65 4.75 14.01
C ALA A 72 -29.33 5.10 15.35
N GLU A 73 -29.22 6.35 15.79
CA GLU A 73 -29.87 6.89 16.99
C GLU A 73 -31.40 6.76 16.91
N GLU A 74 -32.01 7.23 15.82
CA GLU A 74 -33.47 7.18 15.65
C GLU A 74 -33.98 5.73 15.64
N TYR A 75 -33.27 4.84 14.97
CA TYR A 75 -33.59 3.40 14.97
C TYR A 75 -33.47 2.82 16.39
N ALA A 76 -32.35 3.03 17.07
CA ALA A 76 -32.10 2.48 18.40
C ALA A 76 -33.15 2.95 19.42
N GLN A 77 -33.48 4.25 19.44
CA GLN A 77 -34.51 4.81 20.31
C GLN A 77 -35.89 4.19 20.05
N SER A 78 -36.24 3.94 18.77
CA SER A 78 -37.54 3.33 18.42
C SER A 78 -37.69 1.89 18.88
N GLU A 79 -36.57 1.16 18.96
CA GLU A 79 -36.52 -0.24 19.39
C GLU A 79 -36.23 -0.38 20.91
N GLY A 80 -36.11 0.74 21.63
CA GLY A 80 -35.75 0.73 23.06
C GLY A 80 -34.32 0.24 23.33
N ILE A 81 -33.41 0.35 22.36
CA ILE A 81 -32.00 -0.02 22.47
C ILE A 81 -31.19 1.22 22.88
N GLU A 82 -30.20 1.05 23.75
CA GLU A 82 -29.26 2.11 24.08
C GLU A 82 -28.45 2.52 22.84
N VAL A 83 -28.41 3.82 22.56
CA VAL A 83 -27.91 4.38 21.29
C VAL A 83 -26.42 4.08 21.10
N GLU A 84 -25.60 4.31 22.12
CA GLU A 84 -24.16 4.09 22.05
C GLU A 84 -23.83 2.61 21.89
N PHE A 85 -24.57 1.72 22.54
CA PHE A 85 -24.45 0.28 22.36
C PHE A 85 -24.74 -0.14 20.92
N PHE A 86 -25.77 0.42 20.28
CA PHE A 86 -26.09 0.12 18.89
C PHE A 86 -25.02 0.67 17.92
N ILE A 87 -24.56 1.90 18.13
CA ILE A 87 -23.46 2.51 17.36
C ILE A 87 -22.16 1.71 17.54
N ASN A 88 -21.86 1.26 18.76
CA ASN A 88 -20.67 0.47 19.05
C ASN A 88 -20.70 -0.87 18.32
N GLN A 89 -21.85 -1.53 18.18
CA GLN A 89 -21.94 -2.74 17.33
C GLN A 89 -21.59 -2.45 15.87
N ILE A 90 -22.03 -1.31 15.32
CA ILE A 90 -21.65 -0.90 13.96
C ILE A 90 -20.13 -0.66 13.90
N ASN A 91 -19.55 0.06 14.86
CA ASN A 91 -18.11 0.30 14.94
C ASN A 91 -17.29 -0.99 15.10
N THR A 92 -17.78 -1.96 15.88
CA THR A 92 -17.17 -3.29 15.96
C THR A 92 -17.17 -3.97 14.61
N ALA A 93 -18.29 -3.91 13.86
CA ALA A 93 -18.33 -4.44 12.50
C ALA A 93 -17.35 -3.72 11.55
N ARG A 94 -17.17 -2.39 11.69
CA ARG A 94 -16.17 -1.66 10.89
C ARG A 94 -14.77 -2.26 11.02
N LEU A 95 -14.39 -2.81 12.18
CA LEU A 95 -13.09 -3.44 12.37
C LEU A 95 -12.84 -4.64 11.42
N ASP A 96 -13.90 -5.24 10.88
CA ASP A 96 -13.85 -6.41 9.98
C ASP A 96 -14.14 -6.06 8.51
N TYR A 97 -14.64 -4.86 8.22
CA TYR A 97 -15.03 -4.46 6.86
C TYR A 97 -14.30 -3.20 6.35
N ASP A 98 -13.84 -2.35 7.25
CA ASP A 98 -13.23 -1.06 6.96
C ASP A 98 -11.77 -1.09 7.40
N PHE A 99 -10.89 -1.58 6.53
CA PHE A 99 -9.46 -1.68 6.80
C PHE A 99 -8.86 -0.32 7.20
N GLU A 100 -9.28 0.78 6.56
CA GLU A 100 -8.75 2.11 6.83
C GLU A 100 -9.10 2.55 8.25
N PHE A 101 -10.36 2.36 8.65
CA PHE A 101 -10.80 2.61 10.02
C PHE A 101 -9.98 1.77 11.00
N TRP A 102 -9.98 0.45 10.84
CA TRP A 102 -9.25 -0.49 11.71
C TRP A 102 -7.77 -0.15 11.84
N ALA A 103 -7.12 0.16 10.72
CA ALA A 103 -5.71 0.50 10.66
C ALA A 103 -5.41 1.80 11.42
N PHE A 104 -6.21 2.84 11.19
CA PHE A 104 -5.99 4.14 11.80
C PHE A 104 -6.24 4.12 13.31
N THR A 105 -7.34 3.49 13.74
CA THR A 105 -7.73 3.48 15.15
C THR A 105 -6.98 2.41 15.96
N GLY A 106 -6.54 1.33 15.32
CA GLY A 106 -5.92 0.17 15.98
C GLY A 106 -4.41 0.06 15.89
N ILE A 107 -3.76 0.67 14.88
CA ILE A 107 -2.34 0.42 14.60
C ILE A 107 -1.49 1.69 14.78
N ARG A 108 -0.42 1.55 15.57
CA ARG A 108 0.58 2.60 15.78
C ARG A 108 1.89 2.28 15.07
N ILE A 109 2.44 3.27 14.36
CA ILE A 109 3.70 3.18 13.65
C ILE A 109 4.69 4.24 14.14
N LYS A 110 5.99 3.97 13.93
CA LYS A 110 7.05 4.92 14.25
C LYS A 110 6.89 6.19 13.40
N ASN A 111 6.88 7.35 14.05
CA ASN A 111 6.99 8.61 13.33
C ASN A 111 8.41 8.74 12.73
N LYS A 112 8.48 8.91 11.41
CA LYS A 112 9.75 9.09 10.69
C LYS A 112 10.41 10.44 11.02
N GLN A 113 9.64 11.44 11.40
CA GLN A 113 10.13 12.77 11.80
C GLN A 113 10.62 12.80 13.27
N GLY A 114 10.51 11.68 14.00
CA GLY A 114 10.85 11.60 15.42
C GLY A 114 9.65 11.86 16.35
N GLY A 115 9.89 11.78 17.66
CA GLY A 115 8.85 11.92 18.68
C GLY A 115 8.01 10.65 18.88
N ASN A 116 6.75 10.85 19.29
CA ASN A 116 5.82 9.77 19.64
C ASN A 116 5.39 8.96 18.41
N ASP A 117 4.94 7.73 18.66
CA ASP A 117 4.29 6.92 17.65
C ASP A 117 2.96 7.53 17.21
N ILE A 118 2.64 7.36 15.93
CA ILE A 118 1.46 7.96 15.29
C ILE A 118 0.50 6.88 14.78
N PRO A 119 -0.80 7.18 14.64
CA PRO A 119 -1.74 6.33 13.92
C PRO A 119 -1.24 5.96 12.52
N PHE A 120 -1.55 4.75 12.06
CA PHE A 120 -1.27 4.38 10.68
C PHE A 120 -2.32 4.94 9.72
N ALA A 121 -2.09 6.18 9.27
CA ALA A 121 -2.82 6.78 8.15
C ALA A 121 -2.12 6.44 6.82
N LEU A 122 -2.91 6.05 5.81
CA LEU A 122 -2.39 5.70 4.50
C LEU A 122 -2.02 6.95 3.68
N ASN A 123 -0.83 6.91 3.11
CA ASN A 123 -0.42 7.84 2.05
C ASN A 123 -1.03 7.46 0.70
N ASN A 124 -0.91 8.34 -0.30
CA ASN A 124 -1.53 8.17 -1.62
C ASN A 124 -1.11 6.87 -2.33
N GLY A 125 0.19 6.55 -2.30
CA GLY A 125 0.68 5.27 -2.85
C GLY A 125 0.07 4.04 -2.15
N GLN A 126 -0.12 4.13 -0.82
CA GLN A 126 -0.77 3.08 -0.03
C GLN A 126 -2.26 2.97 -0.37
N ARG A 127 -2.96 4.07 -0.56
CA ARG A 127 -4.38 4.05 -0.97
C ARG A 127 -4.57 3.37 -2.33
N LYS A 128 -3.66 3.61 -3.28
CA LYS A 128 -3.66 2.93 -4.59
C LYS A 128 -3.50 1.41 -4.44
N LEU A 129 -2.54 0.96 -3.63
CA LEU A 129 -2.36 -0.47 -3.36
C LEU A 129 -3.56 -1.06 -2.59
N LEU A 130 -4.07 -0.35 -1.59
CA LEU A 130 -5.19 -0.82 -0.78
C LEU A 130 -6.43 -1.09 -1.63
N ARG A 131 -6.74 -0.22 -2.60
CA ARG A 131 -7.89 -0.41 -3.50
C ARG A 131 -7.89 -1.78 -4.17
N GLU A 132 -6.73 -2.20 -4.68
CA GLU A 132 -6.57 -3.48 -5.35
C GLU A 132 -6.62 -4.67 -4.37
N LEU A 133 -6.07 -4.50 -3.16
CA LEU A 133 -6.17 -5.52 -2.11
C LEU A 133 -7.62 -5.73 -1.67
N MET A 134 -8.36 -4.65 -1.45
CA MET A 134 -9.76 -4.67 -1.03
C MET A 134 -10.69 -5.22 -2.11
N ASP A 135 -10.49 -4.88 -3.40
CA ASP A 135 -11.31 -5.45 -4.49
C ASP A 135 -11.27 -6.99 -4.49
N MET A 136 -10.08 -7.58 -4.30
CA MET A 136 -9.93 -9.04 -4.20
C MET A 136 -10.49 -9.59 -2.89
N PHE A 137 -10.25 -8.91 -1.77
CA PHE A 137 -10.73 -9.31 -0.45
C PHE A 137 -12.26 -9.34 -0.38
N ASP A 138 -12.93 -8.29 -0.85
CA ASP A 138 -14.38 -8.12 -0.82
C ASP A 138 -15.07 -9.13 -1.73
N ARG A 139 -14.49 -9.41 -2.90
CA ARG A 139 -14.97 -10.45 -3.83
C ARG A 139 -14.63 -11.88 -3.40
N LYS A 140 -14.04 -12.06 -2.21
CA LYS A 140 -13.59 -13.36 -1.68
C LYS A 140 -12.68 -14.10 -2.65
N LYS A 141 -11.82 -13.37 -3.36
CA LYS A 141 -10.78 -13.95 -4.22
C LYS A 141 -9.47 -14.10 -3.45
N PRO A 142 -8.58 -15.03 -3.86
CA PRO A 142 -7.20 -15.01 -3.39
C PRO A 142 -6.54 -13.68 -3.79
N ILE A 143 -5.78 -13.09 -2.87
CA ILE A 143 -5.10 -11.82 -3.10
C ILE A 143 -3.75 -12.12 -3.76
N ARG A 144 -3.54 -11.64 -4.99
CA ARG A 144 -2.31 -11.85 -5.76
C ARG A 144 -1.88 -10.52 -6.38
N VAL A 145 -0.82 -9.91 -5.85
CA VAL A 145 -0.30 -8.62 -6.31
C VAL A 145 1.15 -8.75 -6.73
N ILE A 146 1.48 -8.17 -7.87
CA ILE A 146 2.87 -7.83 -8.21
C ILE A 146 2.99 -6.30 -8.22
N LEU A 147 3.86 -5.77 -7.38
CA LEU A 147 4.00 -4.35 -7.09
C LEU A 147 5.35 -3.84 -7.57
N LEU A 148 5.35 -3.12 -8.68
CA LEU A 148 6.49 -2.33 -9.13
C LEU A 148 6.37 -0.93 -8.52
N LYS A 149 7.46 -0.40 -7.99
CA LYS A 149 7.38 0.86 -7.26
C LYS A 149 8.66 1.69 -7.26
N ALA A 150 8.50 2.99 -7.03
CA ALA A 150 9.55 3.84 -6.51
C ALA A 150 9.98 3.44 -5.08
N ARG A 151 11.16 3.88 -4.67
CA ARG A 151 11.69 3.63 -3.32
C ARG A 151 10.82 4.27 -2.22
N GLN A 152 10.95 3.71 -1.01
CA GLN A 152 10.70 4.37 0.29
C GLN A 152 9.32 5.00 0.63
N TRP A 153 8.23 4.66 -0.06
CA TRP A 153 6.88 5.14 0.32
C TRP A 153 6.09 4.26 1.31
N GLY A 154 6.62 3.10 1.70
CA GLY A 154 5.97 2.25 2.71
C GLY A 154 4.93 1.24 2.19
N GLY A 155 5.08 0.77 0.94
CA GLY A 155 4.26 -0.34 0.44
C GLY A 155 4.35 -1.61 1.30
N SER A 156 5.56 -1.98 1.74
CA SER A 156 5.78 -3.10 2.65
C SER A 156 5.03 -2.93 3.98
N THR A 157 4.91 -1.69 4.49
CA THR A 157 4.15 -1.38 5.71
C THR A 157 2.68 -1.73 5.55
N LEU A 158 2.05 -1.27 4.46
CA LEU A 158 0.66 -1.59 4.16
C LEU A 158 0.47 -3.09 3.98
N THR A 159 1.33 -3.76 3.20
CA THR A 159 1.26 -5.21 2.99
C THR A 159 1.29 -5.99 4.29
N GLN A 160 2.20 -5.63 5.21
CA GLN A 160 2.32 -6.30 6.50
C GLN A 160 1.14 -6.03 7.43
N ILE A 161 0.65 -4.79 7.47
CA ILE A 161 -0.51 -4.43 8.30
C ILE A 161 -1.79 -5.07 7.76
N PHE A 162 -1.93 -5.22 6.44
CA PHE A 162 -3.05 -5.94 5.82
C PHE A 162 -3.00 -7.45 6.13
N MET A 163 -1.83 -8.08 6.07
CA MET A 163 -1.67 -9.48 6.52
C MET A 163 -2.00 -9.62 8.01
N LEU A 164 -1.55 -8.67 8.85
CA LEU A 164 -1.90 -8.65 10.26
C LEU A 164 -3.40 -8.50 10.48
N TRP A 165 -4.10 -7.68 9.70
CA TRP A 165 -5.55 -7.55 9.76
C TRP A 165 -6.26 -8.89 9.54
N ILE A 166 -5.86 -9.63 8.49
CA ILE A 166 -6.36 -10.99 8.23
C ILE A 166 -6.11 -11.91 9.43
N GLN A 167 -4.91 -11.90 9.98
CA GLN A 167 -4.52 -12.72 11.14
C GLN A 167 -5.21 -12.33 12.45
N ALA A 168 -5.44 -11.04 12.68
CA ALA A 168 -6.03 -10.51 13.90
C ALA A 168 -7.56 -10.59 13.87
N ARG A 169 -8.19 -10.44 12.71
CA ARG A 169 -9.65 -10.31 12.58
C ARG A 169 -10.31 -11.50 11.89
N HIS A 170 -9.75 -11.98 10.79
CA HIS A 170 -10.48 -12.88 9.88
C HIS A 170 -10.13 -14.36 10.00
N LYS A 171 -8.89 -14.67 10.35
CA LYS A 171 -8.38 -16.05 10.37
C LYS A 171 -7.52 -16.32 11.59
N THR A 172 -7.50 -17.58 12.00
CA THR A 172 -6.61 -18.16 13.01
C THR A 172 -5.84 -19.30 12.34
N ASN A 173 -4.68 -19.67 12.90
CA ASN A 173 -3.75 -20.62 12.29
C ASN A 173 -3.41 -20.27 10.83
N TRP A 174 -3.22 -18.98 10.55
CA TRP A 174 -3.05 -18.42 9.22
C TRP A 174 -1.63 -17.90 9.04
N ASN A 175 -0.71 -18.83 8.79
CA ASN A 175 0.72 -18.54 8.81
C ASN A 175 1.14 -17.67 7.62
N SER A 176 2.16 -16.83 7.86
CA SER A 176 2.66 -15.86 6.90
C SER A 176 4.18 -15.93 6.78
N LEU A 177 4.68 -15.67 5.57
CA LEU A 177 6.09 -15.56 5.25
C LEU A 177 6.44 -14.14 4.83
N ILE A 178 7.56 -13.63 5.34
CA ILE A 178 8.25 -12.45 4.82
C ILE A 178 9.59 -12.94 4.29
N ALA A 179 9.78 -12.87 2.97
CA ALA A 179 11.04 -13.24 2.33
C ALA A 179 11.64 -12.04 1.61
N ALA A 180 12.95 -11.90 1.68
CA ALA A 180 13.70 -10.84 0.97
C ALA A 180 15.01 -11.38 0.42
N HIS A 181 15.80 -10.53 -0.25
CA HIS A 181 17.12 -10.91 -0.73
C HIS A 181 18.07 -11.29 0.45
N LEU A 182 18.02 -10.53 1.56
CA LEU A 182 18.77 -10.77 2.80
C LEU A 182 17.84 -11.02 3.99
N LYS A 183 18.27 -11.88 4.93
CA LYS A 183 17.50 -12.19 6.15
C LYS A 183 17.26 -10.97 7.03
N GLN A 184 18.22 -10.04 7.07
CA GLN A 184 18.10 -8.80 7.83
C GLN A 184 16.99 -7.90 7.28
N ALA A 185 16.85 -7.80 5.96
CA ALA A 185 15.79 -7.00 5.33
C ALA A 185 14.39 -7.50 5.72
N ALA A 186 14.17 -8.82 5.60
CA ALA A 186 12.91 -9.44 6.01
C ALA A 186 12.67 -9.35 7.54
N THR A 187 13.73 -9.42 8.35
CA THR A 187 13.65 -9.23 9.81
C THR A 187 13.23 -7.79 10.16
N ASN A 188 13.78 -6.79 9.47
CA ASN A 188 13.41 -5.38 9.65
C ASN A 188 11.94 -5.13 9.29
N ILE A 189 11.47 -5.74 8.20
CA ILE A 189 10.05 -5.69 7.82
C ILE A 189 9.18 -6.33 8.91
N ARG A 190 9.54 -7.49 9.46
CA ARG A 190 8.77 -8.10 10.56
C ARG A 190 8.78 -7.26 11.83
N ALA A 191 9.89 -6.59 12.14
CA ALA A 191 10.08 -5.88 13.41
C ALA A 191 9.01 -4.82 13.68
N MET A 192 8.43 -4.21 12.64
CA MET A 192 7.34 -3.25 12.78
C MET A 192 6.06 -3.87 13.39
N LEU A 193 5.80 -5.16 13.13
CA LEU A 193 4.59 -5.85 13.60
C LEU A 193 4.56 -5.98 15.12
N LYS A 194 5.73 -6.05 15.78
CA LYS A 194 5.78 -6.12 17.24
C LYS A 194 5.11 -4.91 17.88
N LYS A 195 5.33 -3.72 17.33
CA LYS A 195 4.69 -2.50 17.83
C LYS A 195 3.19 -2.52 17.57
N ALA A 196 2.79 -2.85 16.34
CA ALA A 196 1.39 -2.95 15.93
C ALA A 196 0.61 -3.89 16.86
N VAL A 197 1.15 -5.09 17.13
CA VAL A 197 0.53 -6.08 18.03
C VAL A 197 0.50 -5.60 19.48
N ASN A 198 1.62 -5.11 20.01
CA ASN A 198 1.70 -4.72 21.42
C ASN A 198 0.85 -3.50 21.79
N THR A 199 0.45 -2.69 20.81
CA THR A 199 -0.38 -1.48 21.03
C THR A 199 -1.81 -1.66 20.53
N TYR A 200 -2.18 -2.87 20.10
CA TYR A 200 -3.48 -3.17 19.53
C TYR A 200 -4.58 -3.05 20.60
N PRO A 201 -5.57 -2.15 20.43
CA PRO A 201 -6.50 -1.81 21.52
C PRO A 201 -7.72 -2.73 21.60
N TYR A 202 -8.01 -3.51 20.56
CA TYR A 202 -9.27 -4.26 20.45
C TYR A 202 -9.21 -5.65 21.03
N GLU A 203 -8.03 -6.27 21.03
CA GLU A 203 -7.80 -7.60 21.58
C GLU A 203 -6.42 -7.65 22.23
N SER A 204 -6.27 -8.46 23.27
CA SER A 204 -4.97 -8.72 23.87
C SER A 204 -4.20 -9.71 22.99
N LEU A 205 -3.34 -9.18 22.12
CA LEU A 205 -2.48 -9.97 21.24
C LEU A 205 -1.02 -9.85 21.69
N THR A 206 -0.27 -10.93 21.61
CA THR A 206 1.16 -10.91 21.90
C THR A 206 1.98 -11.48 20.75
N ILE A 207 3.23 -11.04 20.59
CA ILE A 207 4.17 -11.64 19.64
C ILE A 207 5.37 -12.22 20.37
N LYS A 208 5.63 -13.51 20.17
CA LYS A 208 6.68 -14.26 20.88
C LYS A 208 7.52 -15.11 19.92
N PRO A 209 8.79 -15.43 20.26
CA PRO A 209 9.54 -16.47 19.55
C PRO A 209 8.75 -17.79 19.55
N PHE A 210 8.72 -18.49 18.41
CA PHE A 210 8.15 -19.83 18.33
C PHE A 210 9.25 -20.87 18.60
N GLU A 211 9.09 -21.70 19.64
CA GLU A 211 10.02 -22.80 19.98
C GLU A 211 11.51 -22.39 20.04
N GLY A 212 11.78 -21.19 20.58
CA GLY A 212 13.15 -20.65 20.69
C GLY A 212 13.77 -20.18 19.37
N THR A 213 13.05 -20.29 18.25
CA THR A 213 13.55 -19.85 16.94
C THR A 213 13.55 -18.33 16.79
N THR A 214 14.52 -17.82 16.04
CA THR A 214 14.65 -16.38 15.77
C THR A 214 13.92 -15.96 14.49
N ASN A 215 13.81 -16.86 13.52
CA ASN A 215 13.17 -16.65 12.23
C ASN A 215 11.64 -16.81 12.29
N ILE A 216 11.08 -17.46 13.29
CA ILE A 216 9.62 -17.60 13.45
C ILE A 216 9.15 -16.84 14.69
N LYS A 217 8.12 -16.01 14.51
CA LYS A 217 7.32 -15.47 15.60
C LYS A 217 5.92 -16.05 15.55
N ILE A 218 5.27 -16.14 16.69
CA ILE A 218 3.89 -16.57 16.80
C ILE A 218 3.07 -15.48 17.49
N ILE A 219 1.81 -15.33 17.06
CA ILE A 219 0.72 -14.68 17.80
C ILE A 219 -0.09 -15.80 18.45
N PRO A 220 0.20 -16.20 19.70
CA PRO A 220 -0.37 -17.40 20.31
C PRO A 220 -1.90 -17.38 20.37
N GLU A 221 -2.48 -16.21 20.66
CA GLU A 221 -3.92 -16.02 20.85
C GLU A 221 -4.72 -16.30 19.57
N ARG A 222 -4.04 -16.32 18.42
CA ARG A 222 -4.62 -16.62 17.11
C ARG A 222 -3.96 -17.82 16.43
N SER A 223 -2.98 -18.45 17.08
CA SER A 223 -2.12 -19.51 16.53
C SER A 223 -1.45 -19.16 15.19
N ASN A 224 -1.20 -17.88 14.91
CA ASN A 224 -0.64 -17.44 13.64
C ASN A 224 0.88 -17.36 13.70
N LYS A 225 1.60 -17.98 12.76
CA LYS A 225 3.05 -17.82 12.61
C LYS A 225 3.42 -16.70 11.63
N ILE A 226 4.52 -16.04 11.91
CA ILE A 226 5.16 -15.01 11.08
C ILE A 226 6.63 -15.41 10.90
N THR A 227 6.89 -16.05 9.77
CA THR A 227 8.19 -16.61 9.40
C THR A 227 8.96 -15.60 8.56
N VAL A 228 10.27 -15.52 8.80
CA VAL A 228 11.21 -14.73 8.01
C VAL A 228 12.14 -15.68 7.26
N GLY A 229 12.27 -15.46 5.96
CA GLY A 229 13.19 -16.18 5.08
C GLY A 229 14.01 -15.24 4.21
N SER A 230 14.99 -15.79 3.50
CA SER A 230 15.73 -15.05 2.48
C SER A 230 16.18 -15.93 1.32
N MET A 231 16.48 -15.29 0.19
CA MET A 231 17.10 -15.93 -0.97
C MET A 231 18.50 -16.50 -0.63
N GLU A 232 19.22 -15.85 0.30
CA GLU A 232 20.53 -16.30 0.80
C GLU A 232 20.47 -17.64 1.54
N THR A 233 19.42 -17.89 2.33
CA THR A 233 19.25 -19.16 3.08
C THR A 233 17.93 -19.85 2.74
N PRO A 234 17.79 -20.38 1.52
CA PRO A 234 16.52 -20.78 0.94
C PRO A 234 15.94 -22.08 1.51
N ASP A 235 16.72 -22.90 2.21
CA ASP A 235 16.21 -24.12 2.87
C ASP A 235 15.35 -23.82 4.10
N SER A 236 15.49 -22.63 4.69
CA SER A 236 14.71 -22.20 5.87
C SER A 236 13.22 -21.96 5.59
N ILE A 237 12.78 -22.03 4.33
CA ILE A 237 11.43 -21.66 3.89
C ILE A 237 10.57 -22.89 3.51
N ARG A 238 11.20 -24.05 3.27
CA ARG A 238 10.57 -25.20 2.58
C ARG A 238 9.59 -26.03 3.41
N SER A 239 9.46 -25.82 4.71
CA SER A 239 8.74 -26.70 5.63
C SER A 239 7.52 -26.07 6.32
N GLU A 240 7.09 -24.88 5.88
CA GLU A 240 5.98 -24.18 6.53
C GLU A 240 4.67 -24.34 5.74
N ASP A 241 3.60 -24.65 6.46
CA ASP A 241 2.22 -24.48 5.97
C ASP A 241 1.92 -22.98 5.93
N LEU A 242 1.85 -22.39 4.73
CA LEU A 242 1.73 -20.95 4.51
C LEU A 242 0.38 -20.61 3.89
N ALA A 243 -0.27 -19.58 4.42
CA ALA A 243 -1.45 -18.97 3.82
C ALA A 243 -1.15 -17.63 3.15
N MET A 244 -0.05 -16.97 3.54
CA MET A 244 0.33 -15.65 3.03
C MET A 244 1.83 -15.53 2.82
N ALA A 245 2.25 -14.85 1.75
CA ALA A 245 3.66 -14.53 1.50
C ALA A 245 3.84 -13.09 1.00
N HIS A 246 4.76 -12.38 1.64
CA HIS A 246 5.29 -11.11 1.18
C HIS A 246 6.74 -11.33 0.73
N LEU A 247 6.94 -11.26 -0.59
CA LEU A 247 8.24 -11.40 -1.24
C LEU A 247 8.74 -9.99 -1.57
N SER A 248 9.67 -9.51 -0.76
CA SER A 248 10.20 -8.15 -0.81
C SER A 248 11.47 -8.08 -1.66
N GLU A 249 11.58 -7.00 -2.43
CA GLU A 249 12.72 -6.70 -3.31
C GLU A 249 13.07 -7.84 -4.27
N VAL A 250 12.06 -8.49 -4.88
CA VAL A 250 12.24 -9.69 -5.73
C VAL A 250 13.20 -9.45 -6.91
N GLY A 251 13.27 -8.22 -7.44
CA GLY A 251 14.21 -7.87 -8.50
C GLY A 251 15.69 -7.97 -8.08
N LEU A 252 15.98 -7.96 -6.78
CA LEU A 252 17.34 -8.12 -6.23
C LEU A 252 17.71 -9.58 -5.96
N TRP A 253 16.79 -10.53 -6.11
CA TRP A 253 17.04 -11.93 -5.78
C TRP A 253 17.95 -12.54 -6.85
N LYS A 254 19.13 -13.00 -6.41
CA LYS A 254 20.15 -13.62 -7.26
C LYS A 254 20.18 -15.13 -7.04
N LYS A 255 20.71 -15.85 -8.02
CA LYS A 255 21.05 -17.27 -7.87
C LYS A 255 22.01 -17.45 -6.69
N THR A 256 21.72 -18.43 -5.85
CA THR A 256 22.62 -18.90 -4.78
C THR A 256 23.09 -20.32 -5.08
N GLU A 257 24.04 -20.83 -4.31
CA GLU A 257 24.52 -22.20 -4.49
C GLU A 257 23.35 -23.18 -4.40
N GLY A 258 23.07 -23.88 -5.51
CA GLY A 258 22.02 -24.89 -5.60
C GLY A 258 20.59 -24.40 -5.84
N LYS A 259 20.26 -23.10 -5.81
CA LYS A 259 18.87 -22.61 -6.03
C LYS A 259 18.75 -21.34 -6.85
N GLN A 260 17.80 -21.33 -7.77
CA GLN A 260 17.37 -20.15 -8.51
C GLN A 260 16.25 -19.41 -7.75
N PRO A 261 16.12 -18.08 -7.91
CA PRO A 261 14.98 -17.32 -7.37
C PRO A 261 13.62 -17.91 -7.78
N LYS A 262 13.51 -18.34 -9.04
CA LYS A 262 12.32 -18.99 -9.58
C LYS A 262 11.93 -20.23 -8.78
N ASP A 263 12.89 -21.11 -8.49
CA ASP A 263 12.63 -22.37 -7.79
C ASP A 263 12.17 -22.14 -6.35
N LEU A 264 12.78 -21.17 -5.67
CA LEU A 264 12.39 -20.80 -4.31
C LEU A 264 10.99 -20.21 -4.29
N ILE A 265 10.70 -19.25 -5.18
CA ILE A 265 9.39 -18.62 -5.26
C ILE A 265 8.34 -19.67 -5.59
N GLN A 266 8.54 -20.51 -6.62
CA GLN A 266 7.60 -21.58 -6.96
C GLN A 266 7.36 -22.54 -5.79
N SER A 267 8.39 -22.87 -5.01
CA SER A 267 8.25 -23.68 -3.80
C SER A 267 7.37 -22.99 -2.74
N ILE A 268 7.48 -21.68 -2.57
CA ILE A 268 6.62 -20.89 -1.66
C ILE A 268 5.20 -20.81 -2.20
N LEU A 269 5.03 -20.50 -3.49
CA LEU A 269 3.71 -20.37 -4.11
C LEU A 269 2.95 -21.70 -4.05
N GLY A 270 3.65 -22.82 -4.18
CA GLY A 270 3.08 -24.17 -4.12
C GLY A 270 2.49 -24.56 -2.76
N THR A 271 2.86 -23.88 -1.67
CA THR A 271 2.27 -24.12 -0.35
C THR A 271 1.02 -23.29 -0.09
N ILE A 272 0.79 -22.22 -0.87
CA ILE A 272 -0.30 -21.28 -0.63
C ILE A 272 -1.51 -21.62 -1.50
N GLU A 273 -2.58 -22.06 -0.86
CA GLU A 273 -3.83 -22.41 -1.53
C GLU A 273 -4.49 -21.23 -2.28
N ILE A 274 -5.30 -21.57 -3.28
CA ILE A 274 -6.12 -20.62 -4.07
C ILE A 274 -7.51 -20.52 -3.42
N LYS A 275 -7.60 -19.82 -2.29
CA LYS A 275 -8.85 -19.62 -1.55
C LYS A 275 -8.94 -18.20 -0.97
N PRO A 276 -10.13 -17.72 -0.55
CA PRO A 276 -10.26 -16.41 0.08
C PRO A 276 -9.29 -16.25 1.26
N TYR A 277 -8.83 -15.01 1.52
CA TYR A 277 -7.89 -14.65 2.57
C TYR A 277 -6.45 -15.16 2.41
N THR A 278 -6.13 -15.96 1.39
CA THR A 278 -4.72 -16.23 1.05
C THR A 278 -4.15 -15.05 0.28
N MET A 279 -2.87 -14.75 0.49
CA MET A 279 -2.27 -13.52 -0.01
C MET A 279 -0.85 -13.73 -0.50
N ILE A 280 -0.54 -13.27 -1.71
CA ILE A 280 0.83 -13.24 -2.23
C ILE A 280 1.08 -11.84 -2.78
N VAL A 281 2.07 -11.17 -2.21
CA VAL A 281 2.55 -9.87 -2.70
C VAL A 281 4.01 -10.01 -3.06
N MET A 282 4.33 -9.85 -4.34
CA MET A 282 5.69 -9.72 -4.84
C MET A 282 5.95 -8.26 -5.11
N GLU A 283 6.88 -7.64 -4.40
CA GLU A 283 7.20 -6.22 -4.60
C GLU A 283 8.68 -6.01 -4.90
N SER A 284 8.98 -5.01 -5.73
CA SER A 284 10.35 -4.58 -5.99
C SER A 284 10.39 -3.20 -6.66
N THR A 285 11.54 -2.53 -6.56
CA THR A 285 11.95 -1.55 -7.59
C THR A 285 12.41 -2.29 -8.85
N ALA A 286 12.46 -1.60 -10.00
CA ALA A 286 12.97 -2.21 -11.22
C ALA A 286 14.49 -2.36 -11.14
N LYS A 287 14.95 -3.61 -11.05
CA LYS A 287 16.35 -4.00 -10.80
C LYS A 287 16.87 -4.96 -11.86
N GLY A 288 16.71 -4.60 -13.13
CA GLY A 288 17.14 -5.45 -14.25
C GLY A 288 15.98 -5.85 -15.15
N VAL A 289 16.25 -5.88 -16.45
CA VAL A 289 15.43 -6.55 -17.46
C VAL A 289 15.75 -8.04 -17.47
N GLY A 290 14.74 -8.86 -17.70
CA GLY A 290 14.90 -10.30 -17.92
C GLY A 290 15.12 -11.12 -16.65
N ASN A 291 15.20 -10.50 -15.46
CA ASN A 291 15.12 -11.21 -14.20
C ASN A 291 13.69 -11.76 -13.94
N PHE A 292 13.55 -12.60 -12.92
CA PHE A 292 12.26 -13.22 -12.56
C PHE A 292 11.15 -12.18 -12.33
N PHE A 293 11.46 -11.06 -11.66
CA PHE A 293 10.47 -10.04 -11.35
C PHE A 293 9.95 -9.33 -12.61
N HIS A 294 10.84 -8.95 -13.53
CA HIS A 294 10.47 -8.34 -14.82
C HIS A 294 9.59 -9.29 -15.67
N GLN A 295 9.98 -10.57 -15.75
CA GLN A 295 9.20 -11.58 -16.46
C GLN A 295 7.80 -11.73 -15.85
N SER A 296 7.73 -11.83 -14.51
CA SER A 296 6.45 -11.95 -13.78
C SER A 296 5.58 -10.69 -13.93
N TRP A 297 6.18 -9.49 -13.97
CA TRP A 297 5.47 -8.23 -14.20
C TRP A 297 4.85 -8.20 -15.59
N THR A 298 5.64 -8.53 -16.60
CA THR A 298 5.20 -8.59 -18.00
C THR A 298 4.08 -9.62 -18.17
N GLU A 299 4.23 -10.79 -17.56
CA GLU A 299 3.22 -11.83 -17.58
C GLU A 299 1.93 -11.41 -16.86
N ALA A 300 2.02 -10.75 -15.70
CA ALA A 300 0.86 -10.25 -14.97
C ALA A 300 0.06 -9.23 -15.78
N LYS A 301 0.73 -8.30 -16.48
CA LYS A 301 0.08 -7.36 -17.40
C LYS A 301 -0.64 -8.05 -18.55
N ARG A 302 -0.14 -9.20 -19.02
CA ARG A 302 -0.74 -9.97 -20.13
C ARG A 302 -1.87 -10.90 -19.70
N THR A 303 -1.75 -11.53 -18.53
CA THR A 303 -2.62 -12.64 -18.11
C THR A 303 -3.61 -12.27 -17.01
N GLY A 304 -3.28 -11.28 -16.18
CA GLY A 304 -4.05 -10.93 -14.99
C GLY A 304 -3.99 -11.96 -13.84
N HIS A 305 -3.11 -12.98 -13.91
CA HIS A 305 -2.95 -13.96 -12.81
C HIS A 305 -2.49 -13.32 -11.50
N TYR A 306 -1.68 -12.26 -11.61
CA TYR A 306 -1.39 -11.31 -10.55
C TYR A 306 -1.93 -9.95 -10.97
N ARG A 307 -2.43 -9.16 -10.01
CA ARG A 307 -2.78 -7.77 -10.24
C ARG A 307 -1.49 -6.94 -10.32
N PRO A 308 -1.12 -6.35 -11.47
CA PRO A 308 -0.01 -5.44 -11.54
C PRO A 308 -0.39 -4.10 -10.90
N VAL A 309 0.40 -3.64 -9.94
CA VAL A 309 0.24 -2.34 -9.30
C VAL A 309 1.53 -1.57 -9.47
N PHE A 310 1.46 -0.39 -10.07
CA PHE A 310 2.59 0.52 -10.22
C PHE A 310 2.39 1.77 -9.36
N VAL A 311 3.40 2.15 -8.60
CA VAL A 311 3.42 3.42 -7.83
C VAL A 311 4.61 4.25 -8.28
N ALA A 312 4.31 5.31 -9.03
CA ALA A 312 5.29 6.29 -9.49
C ALA A 312 5.81 7.17 -8.35
N TRP A 313 6.99 7.75 -8.55
CA TRP A 313 7.57 8.65 -7.55
C TRP A 313 6.68 9.88 -7.28
N PHE A 314 6.09 10.48 -8.31
CA PHE A 314 5.28 11.70 -8.17
C PHE A 314 3.91 11.47 -7.54
N GLU A 315 3.52 10.21 -7.30
CA GLU A 315 2.32 9.86 -6.52
C GLU A 315 2.60 9.89 -5.00
N ILE A 316 3.86 10.08 -4.59
CA ILE A 316 4.31 10.02 -3.19
C ILE A 316 4.56 11.44 -2.71
N GLU A 317 3.86 11.84 -1.65
CA GLU A 317 3.76 13.20 -1.14
C GLU A 317 5.12 13.79 -0.71
N MET A 318 6.06 12.94 -0.30
CA MET A 318 7.39 13.37 0.15
C MET A 318 8.34 13.74 -1.00
N TYR A 319 8.04 13.37 -2.25
CA TYR A 319 8.90 13.64 -3.40
C TYR A 319 8.49 14.94 -4.09
N ARG A 320 8.55 16.02 -3.31
CA ARG A 320 8.23 17.39 -3.69
C ARG A 320 9.23 18.36 -3.06
N LEU A 321 9.46 19.48 -3.75
CA LEU A 321 10.28 20.58 -3.29
C LEU A 321 9.51 21.87 -3.57
N GLU A 322 9.09 22.53 -2.49
CA GLU A 322 8.38 23.80 -2.57
C GLU A 322 9.28 24.89 -3.17
N PHE A 323 8.69 25.85 -3.86
CA PHE A 323 9.41 27.00 -4.43
C PHE A 323 9.59 28.09 -3.37
N GLU A 324 10.72 28.80 -3.42
CA GLU A 324 10.98 29.94 -2.53
C GLU A 324 10.24 31.21 -2.98
N SER A 325 9.89 31.28 -4.27
CA SER A 325 9.21 32.44 -4.88
C SER A 325 8.38 32.05 -6.11
N GLU A 326 7.40 32.89 -6.47
CA GLU A 326 6.64 32.74 -7.71
C GLU A 326 7.54 32.92 -8.94
N GLU A 327 8.56 33.77 -8.85
CA GLU A 327 9.56 33.95 -9.90
C GLU A 327 10.29 32.64 -10.21
N GLU A 328 10.72 31.90 -9.19
CA GLU A 328 11.37 30.59 -9.36
C GLU A 328 10.44 29.59 -10.05
N LYS A 329 9.18 29.51 -9.63
CA LYS A 329 8.17 28.64 -10.24
C LYS A 329 7.93 28.97 -11.71
N LEU A 330 7.82 30.26 -12.04
CA LEU A 330 7.69 30.72 -13.42
C LEU A 330 8.93 30.40 -14.26
N GLN A 331 10.13 30.49 -13.67
CA GLN A 331 11.36 30.07 -14.36
C GLN A 331 11.41 28.56 -14.60
N LEU A 332 10.99 27.74 -13.64
CA LEU A 332 10.87 26.30 -13.83
C LEU A 332 9.97 26.00 -15.03
N ILE A 333 8.76 26.57 -15.06
CA ILE A 333 7.78 26.39 -16.15
C ILE A 333 8.42 26.74 -17.50
N LYS A 334 9.08 27.91 -17.61
CA LYS A 334 9.72 28.38 -18.85
C LYS A 334 10.90 27.51 -19.31
N THR A 335 11.50 26.75 -18.41
CA THR A 335 12.72 25.97 -18.67
C THR A 335 12.47 24.45 -18.62
N LEU A 336 11.22 23.99 -18.67
CA LEU A 336 10.92 22.56 -18.72
C LEU A 336 11.54 21.91 -19.96
N SER A 337 12.44 20.95 -19.73
CA SER A 337 12.95 20.07 -20.78
C SER A 337 11.85 19.17 -21.34
N GLU A 338 12.09 18.53 -22.48
CA GLU A 338 11.12 17.62 -23.10
C GLU A 338 10.70 16.48 -22.16
N TYR A 339 11.65 15.93 -21.40
CA TYR A 339 11.37 14.88 -20.42
C TYR A 339 10.53 15.40 -19.24
N GLU A 340 10.77 16.62 -18.77
CA GLU A 340 9.96 17.20 -17.69
C GLU A 340 8.56 17.59 -18.14
N GLN A 341 8.40 17.97 -19.43
CA GLN A 341 7.09 18.12 -20.04
C GLN A 341 6.36 16.76 -20.11
N TYR A 342 7.08 15.66 -20.34
CA TYR A 342 6.51 14.31 -20.22
C TYR A 342 6.08 14.01 -18.78
N LEU A 343 6.93 14.24 -17.77
CA LEU A 343 6.58 14.10 -16.35
C LEU A 343 5.32 14.90 -15.98
N TRP A 344 5.24 16.14 -16.47
CA TRP A 344 4.06 16.98 -16.32
C TRP A 344 2.82 16.35 -16.99
N LYS A 345 2.93 15.81 -18.20
CA LYS A 345 1.80 15.17 -18.91
C LYS A 345 1.26 13.94 -18.18
N ILE A 346 2.13 13.16 -17.54
CA ILE A 346 1.73 11.94 -16.82
C ILE A 346 1.26 12.17 -15.38
N GLY A 347 1.32 13.42 -14.89
CA GLY A 347 0.65 13.81 -13.65
C GLY A 347 1.54 14.40 -12.56
N ALA A 348 2.86 14.58 -12.79
CA ALA A 348 3.72 15.21 -11.80
C ALA A 348 3.33 16.68 -11.55
N SER A 349 3.38 17.14 -10.30
CA SER A 349 3.27 18.56 -9.98
C SER A 349 4.58 19.29 -10.29
N LEU A 350 4.54 20.62 -10.38
CA LEU A 350 5.71 21.47 -10.55
C LEU A 350 6.66 21.32 -9.37
N GLU A 351 6.16 21.22 -8.14
CA GLU A 351 6.99 20.96 -6.96
C GLU A 351 7.60 19.56 -7.00
N GLY A 352 6.90 18.58 -7.58
CA GLY A 352 7.44 17.25 -7.88
C GLY A 352 8.57 17.31 -8.91
N ILE A 353 8.39 18.04 -10.01
CA ILE A 353 9.42 18.23 -11.04
C ILE A 353 10.62 18.98 -10.46
N ASN A 354 10.40 19.97 -9.59
CA ASN A 354 11.48 20.68 -8.89
C ASN A 354 12.29 19.73 -8.01
N TRP A 355 11.61 18.86 -7.26
CA TRP A 355 12.26 17.77 -6.52
C TRP A 355 13.03 16.83 -7.44
N TYR A 356 12.46 16.45 -8.59
CA TYR A 356 13.11 15.57 -9.54
C TYR A 356 14.41 16.17 -10.08
N ARG A 357 14.42 17.47 -10.43
CA ARG A 357 15.64 18.20 -10.84
C ARG A 357 16.72 18.14 -9.77
N ALA A 358 16.35 18.52 -8.54
CA ALA A 358 17.27 18.54 -7.41
C ALA A 358 17.83 17.13 -7.13
N LYS A 359 16.96 16.12 -7.17
CA LYS A 359 17.35 14.74 -6.93
C LYS A 359 18.25 14.19 -8.04
N LEU A 360 17.92 14.46 -9.30
CA LEU A 360 18.75 14.06 -10.45
C LEU A 360 20.15 14.68 -10.40
N ALA A 361 20.28 15.90 -9.88
CA ALA A 361 21.57 16.54 -9.66
C ALA A 361 22.45 15.76 -8.66
N GLU A 362 21.88 15.19 -7.59
CA GLU A 362 22.59 14.28 -6.68
C GLU A 362 23.11 13.02 -7.39
N TYR A 363 22.36 12.54 -8.40
CA TYR A 363 22.74 11.44 -9.28
C TYR A 363 23.67 11.88 -10.42
N LYS A 364 24.20 13.12 -10.40
CA LYS A 364 25.08 13.69 -11.43
C LYS A 364 24.47 13.63 -12.84
N GLY A 365 23.14 13.76 -12.95
CA GLY A 365 22.44 13.66 -14.23
C GLY A 365 22.20 12.24 -14.74
N ASP A 366 22.48 11.20 -13.94
CA ASP A 366 22.25 9.80 -14.32
C ASP A 366 20.74 9.45 -14.28
N MET A 367 20.05 9.72 -15.39
CA MET A 367 18.63 9.40 -15.57
C MET A 367 18.35 7.89 -15.47
N VAL A 368 19.33 7.05 -15.76
CA VAL A 368 19.18 5.59 -15.73
C VAL A 368 19.06 5.11 -14.28
N SER A 369 20.00 5.53 -13.44
CA SER A 369 19.90 5.26 -12.00
C SER A 369 18.66 5.90 -11.38
N MET A 370 18.30 7.12 -11.82
CA MET A 370 17.09 7.81 -11.35
C MET A 370 15.83 7.00 -11.67
N ALA A 371 15.65 6.55 -12.91
CA ALA A 371 14.53 5.74 -13.37
C ALA A 371 14.43 4.37 -12.66
N SER A 372 15.55 3.75 -12.29
CA SER A 372 15.53 2.49 -11.53
C SER A 372 15.01 2.66 -10.09
N GLU A 373 15.30 3.80 -9.45
CA GLU A 373 14.94 4.07 -8.06
C GLU A 373 13.62 4.83 -7.90
N TYR A 374 13.36 5.73 -8.84
CA TYR A 374 12.23 6.66 -8.90
C TYR A 374 11.61 6.63 -10.31
N PRO A 375 11.06 5.48 -10.75
CA PRO A 375 10.43 5.36 -12.05
C PRO A 375 9.16 6.21 -12.14
N SER A 376 8.95 6.81 -13.31
CA SER A 376 7.74 7.61 -13.62
C SER A 376 6.65 6.77 -14.26
N ASP A 377 7.03 5.68 -14.95
CA ASP A 377 6.15 4.65 -15.49
C ASP A 377 6.84 3.27 -15.44
N ASP A 378 6.08 2.21 -15.73
CA ASP A 378 6.60 0.84 -15.64
C ASP A 378 7.56 0.48 -16.78
N VAL A 379 7.48 1.15 -17.93
CA VAL A 379 8.34 0.92 -19.09
C VAL A 379 9.74 1.48 -18.82
N GLU A 380 9.81 2.75 -18.41
CA GLU A 380 11.04 3.44 -18.00
C GLU A 380 11.76 2.69 -16.88
N ALA A 381 10.98 2.20 -15.89
CA ALA A 381 11.51 1.47 -14.75
C ALA A 381 12.43 0.33 -15.20
N PHE A 382 11.99 -0.48 -16.17
CA PHE A 382 12.76 -1.62 -16.65
C PHE A 382 13.77 -1.24 -17.75
N GLN A 383 13.46 -0.28 -18.63
CA GLN A 383 14.37 0.18 -19.70
C GLN A 383 15.70 0.72 -19.16
N SER A 384 15.68 1.35 -17.98
CA SER A 384 16.88 1.85 -17.32
C SER A 384 17.86 0.77 -16.81
N SER A 385 17.57 -0.51 -17.03
CA SER A 385 18.42 -1.59 -16.49
C SER A 385 19.03 -2.49 -17.56
N GLY A 386 18.83 -2.17 -18.84
CA GLY A 386 19.42 -2.90 -19.97
C GLY A 386 19.62 -2.00 -21.19
N GLN A 387 20.88 -1.60 -21.42
CA GLN A 387 21.39 -0.82 -22.57
C GLN A 387 20.72 0.55 -22.83
N ARG A 388 21.57 1.58 -23.02
CA ARG A 388 21.17 2.94 -23.41
C ARG A 388 20.40 2.88 -24.73
N PHE A 389 19.11 3.16 -24.70
CA PHE A 389 18.35 3.49 -25.90
C PHE A 389 17.82 4.92 -25.77
N PHE A 390 18.28 5.81 -26.64
CA PHE A 390 17.64 7.10 -26.87
C PHE A 390 16.37 6.85 -27.69
N PRO A 391 15.24 7.51 -27.40
CA PRO A 391 14.08 7.43 -28.27
C PRO A 391 14.46 7.90 -29.68
N VAL A 392 14.37 7.00 -30.65
CA VAL A 392 14.53 7.32 -32.07
C VAL A 392 13.18 7.80 -32.59
N GLY A 393 13.12 9.06 -33.01
CA GLY A 393 12.17 9.54 -34.01
C GLY A 393 10.95 10.30 -33.48
N VAL A 394 11.12 11.59 -33.22
CA VAL A 394 10.16 12.59 -33.72
C VAL A 394 10.74 13.12 -35.01
N VAL A 395 10.20 12.66 -36.14
CA VAL A 395 10.17 13.38 -37.41
C VAL A 395 8.72 13.40 -37.86
#